data_AF-A0A292YWY1-F1
#
_entry.id   AF-A0A292YWY1-F1
#
_cell.length_a   1.000
_cell.length_b   1.000
_cell.length_c   1.000
_cell.angle_alpha   90.00
_cell.angle_beta   90.00
_cell.angle_gamma   90.00
#
_symmetry.space_group_name_H-M   'P 1'
#
loop_
_entity.id
_entity.type
_entity.pdbx_description
1 polymer ?
#
loop_
_entity_poly.entity_id
_entity_poly.type
_entity_poly.pdbx_seq_one_letter_code
_entity_poly.pdbx_strand_id
1 'polypeptide(L)'
;MSVSPPAVCPRLLDRTPPPAASGPAGDPPSAVPQLRALLAEGTADLPAPGSGATPARWAALARWGRTDLSLARLGEGHADAVAILAEAGREPVPGATYGVWAARSGGTGAVLTGGPGSWRLQGRVRFCSGAHGLDRALVVALTADGARVADVALDRAGVHRVPGTWETVGMARSDSVDVELDDVPVGDDALVGGPRWYTARPGFWHGGAGVAAVWLGGAAGVLDDLRTALLETDPDEHRLALFAELHAHLAACDALLSATASEIDDTPAAPHRDAAWTVRAAVELACRRVLDVAPRLAGVAALTRGGPLAGRLADLGVYVRQHHGERDLAALGAAVLATDGDR
;
A
#
# COMPACT_ATOMS: atom_id res chain seq x y z
N MET A 1 17.70 -36.49 16.04
CA MET A 1 17.67 -35.08 15.60
C MET A 1 17.13 -35.08 14.18
N SER A 2 15.84 -34.80 14.01
CA SER A 2 15.25 -34.63 12.68
C SER A 2 15.49 -33.18 12.28
N VAL A 3 16.39 -32.95 11.33
CA VAL A 3 16.55 -31.64 10.70
C VAL A 3 15.38 -31.51 9.75
N SER A 4 14.39 -30.68 10.10
CA SER A 4 13.39 -30.25 9.13
C SER A 4 14.12 -29.64 7.93
N PRO A 5 13.78 -30.03 6.68
CA PRO A 5 14.37 -29.36 5.52
C PRO A 5 14.10 -27.85 5.60
N PRO A 6 14.99 -26.99 5.08
CA PRO A 6 14.71 -25.56 5.03
C PRO A 6 13.37 -25.36 4.32
N ALA A 7 12.43 -24.69 4.98
CA ALA A 7 11.15 -24.37 4.40
C ALA A 7 11.40 -23.67 3.05
N VAL A 8 10.96 -24.29 1.96
CA VAL A 8 11.06 -23.73 0.62
C VAL A 8 10.39 -22.36 0.66
N CYS A 9 11.17 -21.32 0.37
CA CYS A 9 10.78 -19.92 0.41
C CYS A 9 9.41 -19.74 -0.30
N PRO A 10 8.33 -19.37 0.41
CA PRO A 10 7.05 -19.15 -0.23
C PRO A 10 7.18 -17.89 -1.07
N ARG A 11 7.20 -18.06 -2.40
CA ARG A 11 7.06 -16.92 -3.32
C ARG A 11 5.78 -16.17 -2.97
N LEU A 12 5.81 -14.84 -3.02
CA LEU A 12 4.62 -14.02 -2.79
C LEU A 12 3.72 -14.02 -4.02
N LEU A 13 4.33 -14.01 -5.21
CA LEU A 13 3.62 -14.09 -6.48
C LEU A 13 3.29 -15.53 -6.85
N ASP A 14 2.00 -15.84 -6.89
CA ASP A 14 1.51 -17.09 -7.48
C ASP A 14 1.95 -17.25 -8.93
N ARG A 15 2.09 -18.50 -9.39
CA ARG A 15 2.38 -18.77 -10.81
C ARG A 15 1.22 -18.39 -11.73
N THR A 16 0.00 -18.58 -11.25
CA THR A 16 -1.23 -18.29 -11.97
C THR A 16 -1.70 -16.89 -11.61
N PRO A 17 -1.95 -16.00 -12.60
CA PRO A 17 -2.57 -14.70 -12.33
C PRO A 17 -3.92 -14.87 -11.62
N PRO A 18 -4.26 -13.96 -10.68
CA PRO A 18 -5.63 -13.91 -10.17
C PRO A 18 -6.60 -13.60 -11.32
N PRO A 19 -7.88 -14.00 -11.21
CA PRO A 19 -8.88 -13.59 -12.19
C PRO A 19 -8.91 -12.06 -12.27
N ALA A 20 -9.06 -11.53 -13.49
CA ALA A 20 -9.24 -10.11 -13.69
C ALA A 20 -10.46 -9.63 -12.88
N ALA A 21 -10.39 -8.41 -12.34
CA ALA A 21 -11.54 -7.82 -11.68
C ALA A 21 -12.70 -7.72 -12.67
N SER A 22 -13.78 -8.46 -12.42
CA SER A 22 -15.01 -8.40 -13.21
C SER A 22 -15.72 -7.07 -12.93
N GLY A 23 -15.37 -6.01 -13.66
CA GLY A 23 -16.13 -4.76 -13.68
C GLY A 23 -17.02 -4.73 -14.92
N PRO A 24 -18.29 -4.28 -14.85
CA PRO A 24 -19.03 -3.92 -16.06
C PRO A 24 -18.23 -2.85 -16.83
N ALA A 25 -18.25 -2.90 -18.15
CA ALA A 25 -17.70 -1.81 -18.97
C ALA A 25 -18.43 -0.50 -18.60
N GLY A 26 -17.74 0.36 -17.84
CA GLY A 26 -18.31 1.53 -17.16
C GLY A 26 -18.06 1.52 -15.65
N ASP A 27 -16.80 1.28 -15.24
CA ASP A 27 -16.36 1.12 -13.85
C ASP A 27 -17.04 2.09 -12.86
N PRO A 28 -17.45 1.64 -11.65
CA PRO A 28 -17.94 2.55 -10.62
C PRO A 28 -16.83 3.55 -10.25
N PRO A 29 -17.18 4.79 -9.85
CA PRO A 29 -16.21 5.85 -9.57
C PRO A 29 -15.21 5.53 -8.42
N SER A 30 -15.39 4.43 -7.70
CA SER A 30 -14.59 4.02 -6.54
C SER A 30 -14.44 2.49 -6.46
N ALA A 31 -13.31 2.02 -5.93
CA ALA A 31 -13.05 0.62 -5.61
C ALA A 31 -13.54 0.18 -4.20
N VAL A 32 -14.20 1.08 -3.44
CA VAL A 32 -14.73 0.76 -2.11
C VAL A 32 -15.76 -0.37 -2.11
N PRO A 33 -16.71 -0.48 -3.07
CA PRO A 33 -17.64 -1.61 -3.10
C PRO A 33 -16.95 -2.97 -3.18
N GLN A 34 -15.85 -3.07 -3.94
CA GLN A 34 -15.03 -4.27 -4.03
C GLN A 34 -14.33 -4.57 -2.69
N LEU A 35 -13.82 -3.55 -1.99
CA LEU A 35 -13.28 -3.74 -0.63
C LEU A 35 -14.36 -4.29 0.32
N ARG A 36 -15.57 -3.71 0.30
CA ARG A 36 -16.68 -4.21 1.13
C ARG A 36 -17.04 -5.67 0.83
N ALA A 37 -16.96 -6.09 -0.44
CA ALA A 37 -17.15 -7.49 -0.81
C ALA A 37 -16.06 -8.40 -0.19
N LEU A 38 -14.78 -7.99 -0.24
CA LEU A 38 -13.70 -8.74 0.40
C LEU A 38 -13.91 -8.88 1.93
N LEU A 39 -14.39 -7.83 2.59
CA LEU A 39 -14.72 -7.88 4.02
C LEU A 39 -15.89 -8.86 4.28
N ALA A 40 -16.96 -8.78 3.49
CA ALA A 40 -18.12 -9.66 3.66
C ALA A 40 -17.78 -11.14 3.43
N GLU A 41 -16.81 -11.42 2.56
CA GLU A 41 -16.29 -12.76 2.28
C GLU A 41 -15.19 -13.22 3.27
N GLY A 42 -14.75 -12.35 4.18
CA GLY A 42 -13.64 -12.63 5.11
C GLY A 42 -12.26 -12.73 4.44
N THR A 43 -12.14 -12.27 3.19
CA THR A 43 -10.88 -12.32 2.42
C THR A 43 -10.02 -11.06 2.58
N ALA A 44 -10.53 -10.06 3.30
CA ALA A 44 -9.78 -8.87 3.74
C ALA A 44 -9.05 -9.06 5.08
N ASP A 45 -9.35 -10.13 5.82
CA ASP A 45 -8.75 -10.42 7.13
C ASP A 45 -7.33 -10.96 6.97
N LEU A 46 -6.35 -10.06 7.04
CA LEU A 46 -4.94 -10.41 6.93
C LEU A 46 -4.30 -10.61 8.32
N PRO A 47 -3.32 -11.53 8.46
CA PRO A 47 -2.52 -11.64 9.67
C PRO A 47 -1.86 -10.32 10.05
N ALA A 48 -1.65 -10.10 11.35
CA ALA A 48 -0.91 -8.93 11.82
C ALA A 48 0.56 -9.00 11.35
N PRO A 49 1.20 -7.86 11.03
CA PRO A 49 2.63 -7.83 10.72
C PRO A 49 3.46 -8.40 11.88
N GLY A 50 4.49 -9.20 11.57
CA GLY A 50 5.37 -9.80 12.57
C GLY A 50 4.72 -10.89 13.44
N SER A 51 3.54 -11.41 13.07
CA SER A 51 2.84 -12.44 13.84
C SER A 51 3.24 -13.89 13.46
N GLY A 52 4.32 -14.08 12.71
CA GLY A 52 4.72 -15.40 12.18
C GLY A 52 4.06 -15.76 10.84
N ALA A 53 3.36 -14.82 10.22
CA ALA A 53 2.66 -15.01 8.95
C ALA A 53 2.80 -13.79 8.02
N THR A 54 3.88 -13.02 8.15
CA THR A 54 4.18 -11.86 7.30
C THR A 54 4.28 -12.23 5.81
N PRO A 55 4.89 -13.36 5.41
CA PRO A 55 4.87 -13.79 4.00
C PRO A 55 3.44 -14.00 3.46
N ALA A 56 2.53 -14.56 4.26
CA ALA A 56 1.14 -14.76 3.84
C ALA A 56 0.40 -13.43 3.69
N ARG A 57 0.61 -12.49 4.63
CA ARG A 57 0.08 -11.12 4.52
C ARG A 57 0.56 -10.46 3.23
N TRP A 58 1.86 -10.49 2.96
CA TRP A 58 2.43 -9.83 1.78
C TRP A 58 2.05 -10.51 0.46
N ALA A 59 1.87 -11.83 0.45
CA ALA A 59 1.32 -12.55 -0.71
C ALA A 59 -0.12 -12.11 -1.03
N ALA A 60 -0.95 -11.89 0.00
CA ALA A 60 -2.31 -11.36 -0.20
C ALA A 60 -2.29 -9.93 -0.73
N LEU A 61 -1.43 -9.06 -0.18
CA LEU A 61 -1.23 -7.69 -0.68
C LEU A 61 -0.75 -7.66 -2.14
N ALA A 62 0.22 -8.52 -2.49
CA ALA A 62 0.71 -8.68 -3.85
C ALA A 62 -0.39 -9.21 -4.79
N ARG A 63 -1.22 -10.15 -4.32
CA ARG A 63 -2.39 -10.63 -5.08
C ARG A 63 -3.37 -9.50 -5.37
N TRP A 64 -3.72 -8.68 -4.38
CA TRP A 64 -4.60 -7.53 -4.61
C TRP A 64 -3.99 -6.55 -5.61
N GLY A 65 -2.71 -6.21 -5.45
CA GLY A 65 -2.02 -5.30 -6.39
C GLY A 65 -1.99 -5.84 -7.82
N ARG A 66 -1.80 -7.16 -7.97
CA ARG A 66 -1.83 -7.86 -9.25
C ARG A 66 -3.22 -7.87 -9.88
N THR A 67 -4.28 -7.90 -9.08
CA THR A 67 -5.66 -7.80 -9.55
C THR A 67 -6.01 -6.38 -9.97
N ASP A 68 -5.94 -5.41 -9.06
CA ASP A 68 -6.40 -4.02 -9.23
C ASP A 68 -5.70 -3.13 -8.18
N LEU A 69 -4.88 -2.18 -8.62
CA LEU A 69 -4.08 -1.33 -7.73
C LEU A 69 -4.93 -0.36 -6.90
N SER A 70 -6.05 0.12 -7.44
CA SER A 70 -6.96 1.01 -6.71
C SER A 70 -7.66 0.27 -5.57
N LEU A 71 -8.14 -0.96 -5.82
CA LEU A 71 -8.65 -1.85 -4.77
C LEU A 71 -7.54 -2.17 -3.77
N ALA A 72 -6.35 -2.51 -4.24
CA ALA A 72 -5.25 -2.87 -3.37
C ALA A 72 -4.83 -1.73 -2.45
N ARG A 73 -4.89 -0.46 -2.90
CA ARG A 73 -4.68 0.71 -2.04
C ARG A 73 -5.66 0.75 -0.88
N LEU A 74 -6.95 0.51 -1.16
CA LEU A 74 -7.99 0.56 -0.14
C LEU A 74 -7.89 -0.63 0.82
N GLY A 75 -7.66 -1.84 0.27
CA GLY A 75 -7.47 -3.05 1.07
C GLY A 75 -6.21 -2.98 1.95
N GLU A 76 -5.10 -2.49 1.42
CA GLU A 76 -3.87 -2.26 2.19
C GLU A 76 -4.11 -1.26 3.33
N GLY A 77 -4.73 -0.12 3.05
CA GLY A 77 -5.07 0.87 4.08
C GLY A 77 -6.02 0.33 5.15
N HIS A 78 -7.00 -0.50 4.78
CA HIS A 78 -7.87 -1.17 5.74
C HIS A 78 -7.10 -2.17 6.61
N ALA A 79 -6.30 -3.04 6.00
CA ALA A 79 -5.50 -4.03 6.71
C ALA A 79 -4.42 -3.39 7.60
N ASP A 80 -3.91 -2.20 7.25
CA ASP A 80 -3.01 -1.42 8.10
C ASP A 80 -3.77 -0.81 9.28
N ALA A 81 -4.95 -0.23 9.07
CA ALA A 81 -5.78 0.30 10.15
C ALA A 81 -6.14 -0.75 11.20
N VAL A 82 -6.52 -1.97 10.77
CA VAL A 82 -6.80 -3.09 11.68
C VAL A 82 -5.56 -3.47 12.49
N ALA A 83 -4.37 -3.54 11.86
CA ALA A 83 -3.12 -3.81 12.55
C ALA A 83 -2.72 -2.68 13.53
N ILE A 84 -3.00 -1.42 13.19
CA ILE A 84 -2.79 -0.27 14.08
C ILE A 84 -3.66 -0.39 15.32
N LEU A 85 -4.96 -0.68 15.15
CA LEU A 85 -5.88 -0.84 16.26
C LEU A 85 -5.48 -2.02 17.15
N ALA A 86 -5.15 -3.17 16.57
CA ALA A 86 -4.72 -4.36 17.31
C ALA A 86 -3.47 -4.09 18.18
N GLU A 87 -2.43 -3.46 17.63
CA GLU A 87 -1.24 -3.09 18.38
C GLU A 87 -1.51 -2.03 19.47
N ALA A 88 -2.60 -1.25 19.35
CA ALA A 88 -3.07 -0.34 20.39
C ALA A 88 -3.96 -1.03 21.44
N GLY A 89 -4.19 -2.35 21.33
CA GLY A 89 -5.10 -3.10 22.20
C GLY A 89 -6.58 -2.75 21.96
N ARG A 90 -6.93 -2.39 20.72
CA ARG A 90 -8.27 -1.97 20.31
C ARG A 90 -8.80 -2.87 19.20
N GLU A 91 -10.11 -3.07 19.21
CA GLU A 91 -10.82 -3.76 18.13
C GLU A 91 -11.37 -2.74 17.12
N PRO A 92 -11.35 -3.05 15.81
CA PRO A 92 -12.08 -2.26 14.83
C PRO A 92 -13.59 -2.35 15.05
N VAL A 93 -14.29 -1.27 14.73
CA VAL A 93 -15.76 -1.28 14.60
C VAL A 93 -16.18 -2.41 13.63
N PRO A 94 -17.01 -3.38 14.08
CA PRO A 94 -17.40 -4.52 13.25
C PRO A 94 -18.04 -4.11 11.92
N GLY A 95 -17.56 -4.68 10.83
CA GLY A 95 -18.07 -4.45 9.47
C GLY A 95 -17.72 -3.08 8.87
N ALA A 96 -17.02 -2.20 9.59
CA ALA A 96 -16.60 -0.92 9.06
C ALA A 96 -15.35 -1.06 8.17
N THR A 97 -15.37 -0.38 7.03
CA THR A 97 -14.19 -0.16 6.20
C THR A 97 -13.36 0.99 6.76
N TYR A 98 -12.03 0.84 6.68
CA TYR A 98 -11.08 1.79 7.26
C TYR A 98 -10.07 2.28 6.22
N GLY A 99 -9.60 3.50 6.41
CA GLY A 99 -8.36 4.01 5.81
C GLY A 99 -7.38 4.51 6.88
N VAL A 100 -6.14 4.74 6.48
CA VAL A 100 -5.12 5.42 7.31
C VAL A 100 -4.68 6.69 6.60
N TRP A 101 -4.91 7.85 7.23
CA TRP A 101 -4.66 9.16 6.63
C TRP A 101 -3.59 9.90 7.44
N ALA A 102 -2.37 9.88 6.92
CA ALA A 102 -1.17 10.41 7.59
C ALA A 102 -0.39 11.44 6.78
N ALA A 103 -0.88 11.82 5.60
CA ALA A 103 -0.16 12.69 4.68
C ALA A 103 0.01 14.11 5.24
N ARG A 104 1.25 14.61 5.17
CA ARG A 104 1.63 15.99 5.55
C ARG A 104 2.28 16.76 4.40
N SER A 105 1.85 16.46 3.16
CA SER A 105 2.48 17.00 1.95
C SER A 105 2.21 18.50 1.80
N GLY A 106 3.22 19.26 1.37
CA GLY A 106 3.07 20.70 1.13
C GLY A 106 2.74 21.54 2.38
N GLY A 107 3.08 21.05 3.58
CA GLY A 107 2.85 21.76 4.85
C GLY A 107 1.41 21.70 5.35
N THR A 108 0.52 20.95 4.70
CA THR A 108 -0.84 20.68 5.21
C THR A 108 -0.83 19.45 6.12
N GLY A 109 -1.94 19.18 6.79
CA GLY A 109 -2.14 18.01 7.64
C GLY A 109 -3.20 18.26 8.70
N ALA A 110 -3.60 17.20 9.39
CA ALA A 110 -4.49 17.30 10.53
C ALA A 110 -3.75 17.85 11.77
N VAL A 111 -4.43 18.70 12.52
CA VAL A 111 -4.00 19.21 13.83
C VAL A 111 -5.09 18.85 14.83
N LEU A 112 -4.68 18.29 15.96
CA LEU A 112 -5.56 17.98 17.07
C LEU A 112 -5.25 18.95 18.22
N THR A 113 -6.23 19.77 18.56
CA THR A 113 -6.13 20.82 19.58
C THR A 113 -7.03 20.51 20.77
N GLY A 114 -6.81 21.18 21.90
CA GLY A 114 -7.53 20.95 23.14
C GLY A 114 -6.80 19.97 24.06
N GLY A 115 -7.57 19.25 24.87
CA GLY A 115 -7.07 18.26 25.83
C GLY A 115 -8.14 17.22 26.16
N PRO A 116 -7.91 16.38 27.19
CA PRO A 116 -8.87 15.35 27.61
C PRO A 116 -10.30 15.89 27.72
N GLY A 117 -11.26 15.18 27.11
CA GLY A 117 -12.67 15.56 27.02
C GLY A 117 -13.02 16.73 26.10
N SER A 118 -12.06 17.34 25.39
CA SER A 118 -12.28 18.55 24.58
C SER A 118 -11.52 18.58 23.26
N TRP A 119 -11.01 17.44 22.78
CA TRP A 119 -10.21 17.40 21.56
C TRP A 119 -10.98 17.83 20.32
N ARG A 120 -10.33 18.63 19.47
CA ARG A 120 -10.84 19.12 18.19
C ARG A 120 -9.85 18.87 17.08
N LEU A 121 -10.31 18.22 16.03
CA LEU A 121 -9.52 17.90 14.86
C LEU A 121 -9.81 18.88 13.73
N GLN A 122 -8.75 19.47 13.19
CA GLN A 122 -8.82 20.55 12.21
C GLN A 122 -7.75 20.41 11.12
N GLY A 123 -7.99 21.05 9.97
CA GLY A 123 -7.03 21.20 8.89
C GLY A 123 -7.26 20.24 7.71
N ARG A 124 -6.45 20.42 6.66
CA ARG A 124 -6.56 19.65 5.42
C ARG A 124 -5.60 18.48 5.37
N VAL A 125 -6.15 17.28 5.29
CA VAL A 125 -5.39 16.06 5.01
C VAL A 125 -5.49 15.76 3.52
N ARG A 126 -4.33 15.46 2.91
CA ARG A 126 -4.25 15.19 1.47
C ARG A 126 -4.26 13.70 1.18
N PHE A 127 -4.66 13.35 -0.04
CA PHE A 127 -4.58 11.97 -0.55
C PHE A 127 -5.36 10.95 0.30
N CYS A 128 -6.53 11.34 0.79
CA CYS A 128 -7.37 10.54 1.69
C CYS A 128 -8.07 9.43 0.89
N SER A 129 -7.38 8.30 0.70
CA SER A 129 -7.88 7.20 -0.13
C SER A 129 -9.20 6.66 0.42
N GLY A 130 -10.20 6.51 -0.45
CA GLY A 130 -11.54 6.06 -0.14
C GLY A 130 -12.43 7.12 0.53
N ALA A 131 -12.12 8.41 0.37
CA ALA A 131 -12.76 9.50 1.13
C ALA A 131 -14.29 9.55 1.04
N HIS A 132 -14.90 9.18 -0.10
CA HIS A 132 -16.36 9.20 -0.24
C HIS A 132 -17.02 7.90 0.23
N GLY A 133 -16.32 6.78 0.20
CA GLY A 133 -16.92 5.45 0.40
C GLY A 133 -16.59 4.76 1.72
N LEU A 134 -15.43 5.03 2.33
CA LEU A 134 -15.03 4.39 3.57
C LEU A 134 -15.89 4.87 4.74
N ASP A 135 -16.04 4.01 5.75
CA ASP A 135 -16.84 4.32 6.93
C ASP A 135 -16.03 5.10 7.97
N ARG A 136 -14.74 4.76 8.11
CA ARG A 136 -13.84 5.31 9.13
C ARG A 136 -12.43 5.55 8.59
N ALA A 137 -11.68 6.44 9.26
CA ALA A 137 -10.25 6.60 9.03
C ALA A 137 -9.49 6.82 10.33
N LEU A 138 -8.30 6.23 10.41
CA LEU A 138 -7.30 6.59 11.40
C LEU A 138 -6.54 7.82 10.89
N VAL A 139 -6.81 8.98 11.48
CA VAL A 139 -6.21 10.25 11.11
C VAL A 139 -5.03 10.56 12.01
N VAL A 140 -3.84 10.68 11.43
CA VAL A 140 -2.64 11.09 12.17
C VAL A 140 -2.59 12.62 12.23
N ALA A 141 -2.67 13.16 13.44
CA ALA A 141 -2.78 14.59 13.70
C ALA A 141 -1.67 15.10 14.61
N LEU A 142 -1.17 16.31 14.32
CA LEU A 142 -0.19 16.98 15.17
C LEU A 142 -0.85 17.57 16.42
N THR A 143 -0.18 17.43 17.56
CA THR A 143 -0.56 18.02 18.85
C THR A 143 0.66 18.70 19.48
N ALA A 144 0.46 19.43 20.57
CA ALA A 144 1.55 20.08 21.29
C ALA A 144 2.62 19.11 21.84
N ASP A 145 2.24 17.86 22.16
CA ASP A 145 3.10 16.82 22.73
C ASP A 145 3.59 15.78 21.70
N GLY A 146 3.28 15.99 20.42
CA GLY A 146 3.68 15.16 19.29
C GLY A 146 2.56 14.28 18.74
N ALA A 147 2.67 13.90 17.47
CA ALA A 147 1.57 13.34 16.69
C ALA A 147 0.77 12.23 17.40
N ARG A 148 -0.56 12.30 17.31
CA ARG A 148 -1.52 11.31 17.82
C ARG A 148 -2.36 10.76 16.68
N VAL A 149 -3.02 9.63 16.90
CA VAL A 149 -3.96 9.03 15.96
C VAL A 149 -5.37 9.15 16.51
N ALA A 150 -6.29 9.66 15.70
CA ALA A 150 -7.72 9.73 16.00
C ALA A 150 -8.50 8.78 15.07
N ASP A 151 -9.35 7.95 15.64
CA ASP A 151 -10.28 7.11 14.89
C ASP A 151 -11.58 7.89 14.61
N VAL A 152 -11.78 8.29 13.35
CA VAL A 152 -12.82 9.23 12.93
C VAL A 152 -13.83 8.53 12.02
N ALA A 153 -15.12 8.63 12.35
CA ALA A 153 -16.20 8.27 11.42
C ALA A 153 -16.32 9.33 10.32
N LEU A 154 -16.37 8.91 9.06
CA LEU A 154 -16.31 9.81 7.91
C LEU A 154 -17.66 10.44 7.53
N ASP A 155 -18.72 10.08 8.24
CA ASP A 155 -20.05 10.70 8.18
C ASP A 155 -20.24 11.83 9.20
N ARG A 156 -19.24 12.06 10.08
CA ARG A 156 -19.29 13.12 11.09
C ARG A 156 -19.38 14.50 10.44
N ALA A 157 -20.17 15.38 11.07
CA ALA A 157 -20.16 16.81 10.77
C ALA A 157 -18.73 17.36 10.94
N GLY A 158 -18.32 18.25 10.02
CA GLY A 158 -16.98 18.79 9.95
C GLY A 158 -16.00 17.99 9.07
N VAL A 159 -16.37 16.82 8.56
CA VAL A 159 -15.54 16.04 7.62
C VAL A 159 -15.97 16.33 6.18
N HIS A 160 -15.22 17.20 5.50
CA HIS A 160 -15.58 17.71 4.18
C HIS A 160 -14.60 17.23 3.11
N ARG A 161 -15.10 16.52 2.09
CA ARG A 161 -14.31 16.14 0.92
C ARG A 161 -14.11 17.36 0.06
N VAL A 162 -12.90 17.57 -0.46
CA VAL A 162 -12.56 18.73 -1.30
C VAL A 162 -12.63 18.32 -2.78
N PRO A 163 -13.66 18.72 -3.53
CA PRO A 163 -13.81 18.33 -4.94
C PRO A 163 -12.65 18.84 -5.80
N GLY A 164 -12.34 18.12 -6.89
CA GLY A 164 -11.31 18.52 -7.85
C GLY A 164 -9.86 18.34 -7.37
N THR A 165 -9.63 17.69 -6.21
CA THR A 165 -8.28 17.45 -5.68
C THR A 165 -7.69 16.09 -6.08
N TRP A 166 -8.45 15.26 -6.77
CA TRP A 166 -8.03 13.95 -7.30
C TRP A 166 -8.43 13.77 -8.77
N GLU A 167 -7.95 14.67 -9.62
CA GLU A 167 -8.17 14.63 -11.09
C GLU A 167 -7.02 13.86 -11.77
N THR A 168 -7.03 12.54 -11.67
CA THR A 168 -5.96 11.67 -12.20
C THR A 168 -6.52 10.55 -13.06
N VAL A 169 -5.76 10.15 -14.08
CA VAL A 169 -6.06 8.95 -14.90
C VAL A 169 -5.65 7.68 -14.16
N GLY A 170 -4.50 7.70 -13.47
CA GLY A 170 -4.02 6.57 -12.67
C GLY A 170 -4.53 6.67 -11.24
N MET A 171 -4.87 5.53 -10.64
CA MET A 171 -5.44 5.40 -9.30
C MET A 171 -6.76 6.18 -9.15
N ALA A 172 -7.50 6.40 -10.23
CA ALA A 172 -8.74 7.18 -10.19
C ALA A 172 -9.75 6.57 -9.20
N ARG A 173 -9.86 5.24 -9.20
CA ARG A 173 -10.81 4.48 -8.36
C ARG A 173 -10.38 4.36 -6.89
N SER A 174 -9.17 4.80 -6.52
CA SER A 174 -8.79 4.87 -5.10
C SER A 174 -9.46 6.01 -4.35
N ASP A 175 -10.11 6.93 -5.08
CA ASP A 175 -10.90 8.03 -4.50
C ASP A 175 -10.13 8.78 -3.42
N SER A 176 -8.96 9.30 -3.79
CA SER A 176 -7.99 9.89 -2.85
C SER A 176 -8.05 11.42 -2.82
N VAL A 177 -9.26 11.99 -2.83
CA VAL A 177 -9.44 13.44 -2.66
C VAL A 177 -8.90 13.93 -1.33
N ASP A 178 -8.57 15.21 -1.25
CA ASP A 178 -8.26 15.87 0.02
C ASP A 178 -9.53 15.92 0.90
N VAL A 179 -9.32 15.90 2.22
CA VAL A 179 -10.39 16.07 3.21
C VAL A 179 -10.02 17.24 4.13
N GLU A 180 -10.95 18.19 4.22
CA GLU A 180 -10.93 19.26 5.22
C GLU A 180 -11.62 18.77 6.49
N LEU A 181 -10.95 18.96 7.62
CA LEU A 181 -11.47 18.69 8.95
C LEU A 181 -11.77 20.05 9.57
N ASP A 182 -13.04 20.32 9.86
CA ASP A 182 -13.52 21.57 10.44
C ASP A 182 -14.14 21.30 11.82
N ASP A 183 -13.35 21.63 12.85
CA ASP A 183 -13.69 21.50 14.27
C ASP A 183 -14.31 20.16 14.71
N VAL A 184 -13.85 19.05 14.12
CA VAL A 184 -14.42 17.72 14.34
C VAL A 184 -14.15 17.29 15.79
N PRO A 185 -15.18 17.01 16.62
CA PRO A 185 -14.99 16.54 17.99
C PRO A 185 -14.40 15.14 18.02
N VAL A 186 -13.36 14.95 18.84
CA VAL A 186 -12.72 13.64 19.07
C VAL A 186 -12.84 13.29 20.56
N GLY A 187 -13.43 12.14 20.86
CA GLY A 187 -13.48 11.62 22.24
C GLY A 187 -12.13 11.03 22.65
N ASP A 188 -11.84 10.99 23.95
CA ASP A 188 -10.62 10.32 24.47
C ASP A 188 -10.60 8.83 24.10
N ASP A 189 -11.78 8.22 24.04
CA ASP A 189 -12.02 6.85 23.59
C ASP A 189 -11.80 6.65 22.09
N ALA A 190 -11.70 7.72 21.28
CA ALA A 190 -11.34 7.66 19.87
C ALA A 190 -9.83 7.85 19.62
N LEU A 191 -9.03 8.19 20.65
CA LEU A 191 -7.58 8.32 20.50
C LEU A 191 -6.88 6.95 20.56
N VAL A 192 -6.05 6.68 19.56
CA VAL A 192 -5.34 5.42 19.38
C VAL A 192 -3.86 5.61 19.75
N GLY A 193 -3.41 4.89 20.78
CA GLY A 193 -2.06 5.01 21.32
C GLY A 193 -1.78 6.34 22.02
N GLY A 194 -0.51 6.55 22.40
CA GLY A 194 -0.02 7.80 23.00
C GLY A 194 0.61 8.77 21.99
N PRO A 195 1.09 9.93 22.44
CA PRO A 195 1.88 10.84 21.60
C PRO A 195 3.09 10.14 20.99
N ARG A 196 3.33 10.39 19.69
CA ARG A 196 4.44 9.83 18.90
C ARG A 196 4.44 8.30 18.76
N TRP A 197 3.43 7.61 19.27
CA TRP A 197 3.35 6.15 19.25
C TRP A 197 3.28 5.59 17.82
N TYR A 198 2.52 6.24 16.93
CA TYR A 198 2.28 5.77 15.56
C TYR A 198 3.54 5.50 14.74
N THR A 199 4.59 6.32 14.85
CA THR A 199 5.84 6.11 14.12
C THR A 199 6.89 5.33 14.91
N ALA A 200 6.66 5.10 16.21
CA ALA A 200 7.58 4.40 17.10
C ALA A 200 7.34 2.88 17.13
N ARG A 201 6.13 2.44 16.76
CA ARG A 201 5.77 1.01 16.64
C ARG A 201 6.63 0.27 15.59
N PRO A 202 7.03 -0.99 15.82
CA PRO A 202 7.65 -1.83 14.79
C PRO A 202 6.75 -1.99 13.55
N GLY A 203 5.44 -2.16 13.75
CA GLY A 203 4.47 -2.36 12.68
C GLY A 203 4.39 -1.21 11.66
N PHE A 204 4.86 0.00 12.00
CA PHE A 204 4.95 1.12 11.06
C PHE A 204 5.89 0.79 9.89
N TRP A 205 7.04 0.19 10.20
CA TRP A 205 8.03 -0.21 9.21
C TRP A 205 7.63 -1.49 8.49
N HIS A 206 7.04 -2.46 9.21
CA HIS A 206 6.57 -3.70 8.60
C HIS A 206 5.41 -3.44 7.62
N GLY A 207 4.46 -2.59 8.01
CA GLY A 207 3.37 -2.14 7.15
C GLY A 207 3.89 -1.36 5.94
N GLY A 208 4.82 -0.43 6.16
CA GLY A 208 5.49 0.30 5.08
C GLY A 208 6.21 -0.60 4.06
N ALA A 209 6.85 -1.68 4.51
CA ALA A 209 7.42 -2.70 3.63
C ALA A 209 6.33 -3.50 2.88
N GLY A 210 5.20 -3.78 3.52
CA GLY A 210 4.04 -4.43 2.89
C GLY A 210 3.46 -3.66 1.70
N VAL A 211 3.52 -2.32 1.71
CA VAL A 211 3.13 -1.50 0.54
C VAL A 211 3.96 -1.87 -0.70
N ALA A 212 5.24 -2.24 -0.54
CA ALA A 212 6.08 -2.68 -1.64
C ALA A 212 5.62 -4.03 -2.22
N ALA A 213 5.02 -4.92 -1.41
CA ALA A 213 4.40 -6.14 -1.93
C ALA A 213 3.22 -5.81 -2.86
N VAL A 214 2.43 -4.77 -2.56
CA VAL A 214 1.36 -4.30 -3.47
C VAL A 214 1.94 -3.78 -4.78
N TRP A 215 3.04 -3.01 -4.73
CA TRP A 215 3.71 -2.52 -5.95
C TRP A 215 4.27 -3.65 -6.82
N LEU A 216 4.89 -4.67 -6.19
CA LEU A 216 5.33 -5.88 -6.86
C LEU A 216 4.14 -6.56 -7.56
N GLY A 217 3.00 -6.67 -6.86
CA GLY A 217 1.75 -7.16 -7.42
C GLY A 217 1.32 -6.39 -8.66
N GLY A 218 1.24 -5.06 -8.59
CA GLY A 218 0.86 -4.20 -9.71
C GLY A 218 1.78 -4.36 -10.91
N ALA A 219 3.09 -4.44 -10.68
CA ALA A 219 4.07 -4.71 -11.72
C ALA A 219 3.92 -6.11 -12.33
N ALA A 220 3.60 -7.13 -11.53
CA ALA A 220 3.29 -8.47 -12.01
C ALA A 220 2.01 -8.50 -12.86
N GLY A 221 0.99 -7.71 -12.51
CA GLY A 221 -0.24 -7.59 -13.30
C GLY A 221 0.03 -6.99 -14.68
N VAL A 222 0.94 -6.00 -14.78
CA VAL A 222 1.43 -5.51 -16.08
C VAL A 222 2.13 -6.63 -16.85
N LEU A 223 3.01 -7.40 -16.21
CA LEU A 223 3.71 -8.51 -16.86
C LEU A 223 2.73 -9.59 -17.38
N ASP A 224 1.63 -9.84 -16.67
CA ASP A 224 0.60 -10.78 -17.11
C ASP A 224 -0.14 -10.33 -18.38
N ASP A 225 -0.46 -9.04 -18.48
CA ASP A 225 -1.06 -8.46 -19.68
C ASP A 225 -0.11 -8.59 -20.88
N LEU A 226 1.18 -8.30 -20.67
CA LEU A 226 2.22 -8.48 -21.69
C LEU A 226 2.36 -9.94 -22.10
N ARG A 227 2.33 -10.87 -21.13
CA ARG A 227 2.41 -12.30 -21.40
C ARG A 227 1.24 -12.78 -22.26
N THR A 228 0.02 -12.34 -21.94
CA THR A 228 -1.18 -12.66 -22.72
C THR A 228 -1.02 -12.18 -24.16
N ALA A 229 -0.62 -10.92 -24.35
CA ALA A 229 -0.39 -10.36 -25.68
C ALA A 229 0.74 -11.07 -26.46
N LEU A 230 1.79 -11.53 -25.78
CA LEU A 230 2.89 -12.27 -26.42
C LEU A 230 2.44 -13.66 -26.89
N LEU A 231 1.62 -14.36 -26.08
CA LEU A 231 1.11 -15.70 -26.41
C LEU A 231 0.16 -15.71 -27.62
N GLU A 232 -0.46 -14.58 -27.94
CA GLU A 232 -1.28 -14.40 -29.14
C GLU A 232 -0.45 -14.09 -30.41
N THR A 233 0.88 -14.02 -30.27
CA THR A 233 1.81 -13.67 -31.35
C THR A 233 2.97 -14.67 -31.44
N ASP A 234 3.83 -14.51 -32.44
CA ASP A 234 5.15 -15.16 -32.50
C ASP A 234 6.22 -14.09 -32.16
N PRO A 235 6.65 -13.98 -30.89
CA PRO A 235 7.54 -12.90 -30.47
C PRO A 235 8.98 -13.13 -30.93
N ASP A 236 9.59 -12.08 -31.49
CA ASP A 236 11.03 -12.09 -31.82
C ASP A 236 11.94 -12.13 -30.58
N GLU A 237 13.24 -12.33 -30.79
CA GLU A 237 14.26 -12.42 -29.75
C GLU A 237 14.35 -11.15 -28.87
N HIS A 238 14.05 -9.98 -29.41
CA HIS A 238 14.11 -8.71 -28.68
C HIS A 238 12.92 -8.59 -27.72
N ARG A 239 11.70 -8.96 -28.17
CA ARG A 239 10.51 -9.01 -27.31
C ARG A 239 10.67 -10.04 -26.20
N LEU A 240 11.24 -11.21 -26.51
CA LEU A 240 11.57 -12.23 -25.51
C LEU A 240 12.60 -11.73 -24.49
N ALA A 241 13.66 -11.04 -24.93
CA ALA A 241 14.67 -10.47 -24.03
C ALA A 241 14.09 -9.42 -23.09
N LEU A 242 13.27 -8.49 -23.60
CA LEU A 242 12.59 -7.48 -22.78
C LEU A 242 11.61 -8.11 -21.77
N PHE A 243 10.87 -9.14 -22.18
CA PHE A 243 9.97 -9.86 -21.27
C PHE A 243 10.75 -10.56 -20.15
N ALA A 244 11.84 -11.25 -20.51
CA ALA A 244 12.70 -11.94 -19.55
C ALA A 244 13.39 -10.98 -18.57
N GLU A 245 13.79 -9.80 -19.02
CA GLU A 245 14.33 -8.74 -18.17
C GLU A 245 13.33 -8.33 -17.08
N LEU A 246 12.08 -8.03 -17.47
CA LEU A 246 11.03 -7.68 -16.51
C LEU A 246 10.76 -8.83 -15.53
N HIS A 247 10.68 -10.06 -16.04
CA HIS A 247 10.51 -11.25 -15.20
C HIS A 247 11.62 -11.38 -14.16
N ALA A 248 12.89 -11.20 -14.55
CA ALA A 248 14.02 -11.32 -13.64
C ALA A 248 13.98 -10.26 -12.53
N HIS A 249 13.63 -9.02 -12.84
CA HIS A 249 13.47 -7.96 -11.84
C HIS A 249 12.38 -8.28 -10.81
N LEU A 250 11.21 -8.74 -11.27
CA LEU A 250 10.12 -9.09 -10.36
C LEU A 250 10.44 -10.33 -9.52
N ALA A 251 11.12 -11.33 -10.09
CA ALA A 251 11.56 -12.51 -9.35
C ALA A 251 12.59 -12.17 -8.26
N ALA A 252 13.51 -11.25 -8.53
CA ALA A 252 14.46 -10.77 -7.52
C ALA A 252 13.77 -10.01 -6.38
N CYS A 253 12.79 -9.16 -6.71
CA CYS A 253 12.01 -8.42 -5.72
C CYS A 253 11.11 -9.34 -4.87
N ASP A 254 10.48 -10.35 -5.49
CA ASP A 254 9.70 -11.37 -4.80
C ASP A 254 10.56 -12.11 -3.76
N ALA A 255 11.76 -12.55 -4.15
CA ALA A 255 12.69 -13.22 -3.24
C ALA A 255 13.15 -12.29 -2.09
N LEU A 256 13.44 -11.02 -2.37
CA LEU A 256 13.83 -10.06 -1.35
C LEU A 256 12.69 -9.80 -0.36
N LEU A 257 11.46 -9.58 -0.84
CA LEU A 257 10.29 -9.42 0.01
C LEU A 257 10.02 -10.67 0.85
N SER A 258 10.09 -11.88 0.28
CA SER A 258 9.91 -13.11 1.05
C SER A 258 10.96 -13.24 2.16
N ALA A 259 12.23 -12.92 1.88
CA ALA A 259 13.29 -12.96 2.88
C ALA A 259 13.07 -11.92 4.00
N THR A 260 12.76 -10.66 3.64
CA THR A 260 12.47 -9.61 4.62
C THR A 260 11.24 -9.93 5.47
N ALA A 261 10.21 -10.55 4.89
CA ALA A 261 9.04 -10.99 5.63
C ALA A 261 9.38 -12.05 6.68
N SER A 262 10.22 -13.03 6.33
CA SER A 262 10.71 -14.03 7.28
C SER A 262 11.55 -13.41 8.39
N GLU A 263 12.43 -12.46 8.08
CA GLU A 263 13.25 -11.75 9.08
C GLU A 263 12.39 -10.95 10.08
N ILE A 264 11.33 -10.31 9.57
CA ILE A 264 10.32 -9.62 10.40
C ILE A 264 9.67 -10.61 11.38
N ASP A 265 9.26 -11.78 10.90
CA ASP A 265 8.62 -12.80 11.75
C ASP A 265 9.59 -13.43 12.76
N ASP A 266 10.88 -13.55 12.43
CA ASP A 266 11.90 -14.07 13.35
C ASP A 266 12.20 -13.09 14.50
N THR A 267 12.09 -11.78 14.25
CA THR A 267 12.39 -10.73 15.24
C THR A 267 11.37 -9.58 15.22
N PRO A 268 10.09 -9.84 15.57
CA PRO A 268 9.00 -8.90 15.30
C PRO A 268 9.00 -7.65 16.19
N ALA A 269 9.73 -7.67 17.30
CA ALA A 269 9.93 -6.48 18.12
C ALA A 269 10.89 -5.46 17.48
N ALA A 270 11.72 -5.89 16.52
CA ALA A 270 12.65 -5.01 15.84
C ALA A 270 11.92 -4.19 14.74
N PRO A 271 12.31 -2.93 14.53
CA PRO A 271 11.67 -2.09 13.52
C PRO A 271 11.97 -2.55 12.09
N HIS A 272 13.06 -3.27 11.82
CA HIS A 272 13.43 -3.68 10.44
C HIS A 272 13.49 -2.52 9.44
N ARG A 273 13.83 -1.32 9.94
CA ARG A 273 13.77 -0.07 9.17
C ARG A 273 14.59 -0.12 7.90
N ASP A 274 15.84 -0.56 8.00
CA ASP A 274 16.79 -0.51 6.90
C ASP A 274 16.43 -1.58 5.84
N ALA A 275 15.94 -2.74 6.28
CA ALA A 275 15.36 -3.76 5.40
C ALA A 275 14.09 -3.25 4.69
N ALA A 276 13.20 -2.56 5.41
CA ALA A 276 12.00 -1.94 4.85
C ALA A 276 12.33 -0.88 3.80
N TRP A 277 13.32 -0.02 4.03
CA TRP A 277 13.81 0.91 3.01
C TRP A 277 14.42 0.20 1.80
N THR A 278 15.25 -0.81 2.04
CA THR A 278 15.91 -1.58 0.98
C THR A 278 14.89 -2.24 0.05
N VAL A 279 13.89 -2.93 0.60
CA VAL A 279 12.90 -3.62 -0.22
C VAL A 279 11.98 -2.65 -0.96
N ARG A 280 11.59 -1.54 -0.32
CA ARG A 280 10.81 -0.48 -0.98
C ARG A 280 11.58 0.14 -2.15
N ALA A 281 12.88 0.42 -1.98
CA ALA A 281 13.74 0.96 -3.03
C ALA A 281 13.91 -0.04 -4.19
N ALA A 282 14.17 -1.32 -3.89
CA ALA A 282 14.33 -2.36 -4.90
C ALA A 282 13.07 -2.55 -5.74
N VAL A 283 11.89 -2.62 -5.10
CA VAL A 283 10.62 -2.74 -5.81
C VAL A 283 10.30 -1.49 -6.61
N GLU A 284 10.56 -0.29 -6.08
CA GLU A 284 10.37 0.96 -6.83
C GLU A 284 11.18 0.98 -8.12
N LEU A 285 12.45 0.55 -8.07
CA LEU A 285 13.32 0.45 -9.25
C LEU A 285 12.76 -0.56 -10.27
N ALA A 286 12.28 -1.71 -9.81
CA ALA A 286 11.63 -2.69 -10.68
C ALA A 286 10.36 -2.13 -11.33
N CYS A 287 9.52 -1.41 -10.58
CA CYS A 287 8.33 -0.74 -11.12
C CYS A 287 8.70 0.33 -12.15
N ARG A 288 9.74 1.14 -11.91
CA ARG A 288 10.25 2.10 -12.91
C ARG A 288 10.68 1.38 -14.19
N ARG A 289 11.34 0.23 -14.05
CA ARG A 289 11.76 -0.55 -15.21
C ARG A 289 10.57 -1.11 -15.99
N VAL A 290 9.54 -1.60 -15.30
CA VAL A 290 8.27 -2.01 -15.92
C VAL A 290 7.61 -0.85 -16.67
N LEU A 291 7.51 0.33 -16.06
CA LEU A 291 6.92 1.51 -16.68
C LEU A 291 7.67 1.98 -17.94
N ASP A 292 8.99 1.79 -18.00
CA ASP A 292 9.82 2.10 -19.17
C ASP A 292 9.73 1.03 -20.28
N VAL A 293 9.81 -0.25 -19.91
CA VAL A 293 9.93 -1.35 -20.88
C VAL A 293 8.58 -1.83 -21.39
N ALA A 294 7.54 -1.86 -20.56
CA ALA A 294 6.24 -2.41 -20.95
C ALA A 294 5.63 -1.71 -22.18
N PRO A 295 5.63 -0.37 -22.30
CA PRO A 295 5.12 0.30 -23.51
C PRO A 295 5.89 -0.07 -24.78
N ARG A 296 7.22 -0.24 -24.67
CA ARG A 296 8.10 -0.61 -25.78
C ARG A 296 7.83 -2.04 -26.24
N LEU A 297 7.62 -2.96 -25.30
CA LEU A 297 7.33 -4.36 -25.57
C LEU A 297 5.92 -4.54 -26.16
N ALA A 298 4.93 -3.80 -25.64
CA ALA A 298 3.53 -3.93 -26.03
C ALA A 298 3.23 -3.25 -27.37
N GLY A 299 3.89 -2.12 -27.64
CA GLY A 299 3.62 -1.28 -28.81
C GLY A 299 2.31 -0.49 -28.69
N VAL A 300 2.12 0.45 -29.62
CA VAL A 300 1.00 1.41 -29.57
C VAL A 300 -0.37 0.73 -29.60
N ALA A 301 -0.55 -0.34 -30.36
CA ALA A 301 -1.85 -1.01 -30.50
C ALA A 301 -2.36 -1.58 -29.17
N ALA A 302 -1.48 -2.16 -28.36
CA ALA A 302 -1.85 -2.70 -27.04
C ALA A 302 -2.24 -1.59 -26.04
N LEU A 303 -1.73 -0.37 -26.24
CA LEU A 303 -2.02 0.78 -25.39
C LEU A 303 -3.32 1.51 -25.78
N THR A 304 -3.80 1.36 -27.02
CA THR A 304 -4.91 2.17 -27.54
C THR A 304 -6.18 1.38 -27.87
N ARG A 305 -6.18 0.03 -27.81
CA ARG A 305 -7.31 -0.82 -28.24
C ARG A 305 -8.23 -1.30 -27.11
N GLY A 306 -8.22 -0.64 -25.96
CA GLY A 306 -9.19 -0.90 -24.89
C GLY A 306 -8.89 -2.11 -23.99
N GLY A 307 -7.61 -2.48 -23.83
CA GLY A 307 -7.17 -3.48 -22.86
C GLY A 307 -6.78 -2.89 -21.49
N PRO A 308 -6.56 -3.74 -20.47
CA PRO A 308 -6.24 -3.30 -19.10
C PRO A 308 -4.85 -2.63 -18.96
N LEU A 309 -3.93 -2.91 -19.89
CA LEU A 309 -2.52 -2.51 -19.79
C LEU A 309 -2.31 -1.01 -19.56
N ALA A 310 -2.97 -0.15 -20.35
CA ALA A 310 -2.80 1.30 -20.25
C ALA A 310 -3.26 1.83 -18.88
N GLY A 311 -4.39 1.32 -18.38
CA GLY A 311 -4.89 1.65 -17.03
C GLY A 311 -3.94 1.17 -15.93
N ARG A 312 -3.47 -0.08 -16.00
CA ARG A 312 -2.49 -0.61 -15.03
C ARG A 312 -1.19 0.19 -15.00
N LEU A 313 -0.69 0.61 -16.15
CA LEU A 313 0.51 1.46 -16.24
C LEU A 313 0.27 2.83 -15.61
N ALA A 314 -0.90 3.44 -15.84
CA ALA A 314 -1.27 4.71 -15.22
C ALA A 314 -1.37 4.56 -13.68
N ASP A 315 -2.07 3.53 -13.20
CA ASP A 315 -2.21 3.22 -11.77
C ASP A 315 -0.85 2.99 -11.12
N LEU A 316 -0.01 2.14 -11.71
CA LEU A 316 1.33 1.82 -11.19
C LEU A 316 2.21 3.08 -11.13
N GLY A 317 2.14 3.91 -12.18
CA GLY A 317 2.87 5.18 -12.28
C GLY A 317 2.55 6.15 -11.15
N VAL A 318 1.28 6.22 -10.72
CA VAL A 318 0.86 7.04 -9.58
C VAL A 318 1.21 6.36 -8.26
N TYR A 319 0.85 5.10 -8.09
CA TYR A 319 0.89 4.44 -6.78
C TYR A 319 2.29 4.25 -6.22
N VAL A 320 3.27 3.96 -7.09
CA VAL A 320 4.67 3.79 -6.69
C VAL A 320 5.31 5.10 -6.20
N ARG A 321 4.72 6.28 -6.49
CA ARG A 321 5.21 7.59 -6.00
C ARG A 321 4.96 7.82 -4.50
N GLN A 322 4.35 6.86 -3.81
CA GLN A 322 4.42 6.79 -2.34
C GLN A 322 5.82 6.45 -1.81
N HIS A 323 6.74 6.01 -2.67
CA HIS A 323 8.17 6.08 -2.39
C HIS A 323 8.66 7.53 -2.57
N HIS A 324 9.33 8.11 -1.58
CA HIS A 324 9.74 9.53 -1.63
C HIS A 324 11.03 9.77 -2.43
N GLY A 325 11.33 8.88 -3.37
CA GLY A 325 12.48 8.96 -4.26
C GLY A 325 13.80 9.08 -3.52
N GLU A 326 14.58 10.08 -3.93
CA GLU A 326 15.93 10.34 -3.44
C GLU A 326 15.98 10.64 -1.94
N ARG A 327 14.88 11.11 -1.33
CA ARG A 327 14.82 11.29 0.13
C ARG A 327 14.91 9.96 0.87
N ASP A 328 14.14 8.97 0.44
CA ASP A 328 14.15 7.63 1.04
C ASP A 328 15.50 6.93 0.73
N LEU A 329 16.04 7.10 -0.49
CA LEU A 329 17.37 6.57 -0.86
C LEU A 329 18.52 7.22 -0.07
N ALA A 330 18.46 8.52 0.20
CA ALA A 330 19.46 9.19 1.03
C ALA A 330 19.45 8.68 2.47
N ALA A 331 18.26 8.45 3.04
CA ALA A 331 18.11 7.87 4.37
C ALA A 331 18.69 6.44 4.42
N LEU A 332 18.40 5.61 3.40
CA LEU A 332 18.98 4.29 3.27
C LEU A 332 20.50 4.33 3.12
N GLY A 333 21.04 5.20 2.26
CA GLY A 333 22.47 5.34 2.05
C GLY A 333 23.22 5.75 3.33
N ALA A 334 22.64 6.67 4.11
CA ALA A 334 23.18 7.05 5.42
C ALA A 334 23.16 5.89 6.41
N ALA A 335 22.09 5.09 6.44
CA ALA A 335 21.97 3.92 7.32
C ALA A 335 23.03 2.85 7.01
N VAL A 336 23.22 2.52 5.72
CA VAL A 336 24.21 1.53 5.26
C VAL A 336 25.64 1.96 5.62
N LEU A 337 25.98 3.25 5.48
CA LEU A 337 27.30 3.75 5.86
C LEU A 337 27.53 3.72 7.37
N ALA A 338 26.48 3.93 8.18
CA ALA A 338 26.59 3.90 9.63
C ALA A 338 26.88 2.48 10.16
N THR A 339 26.34 1.43 9.53
CA THR A 339 26.63 0.04 9.89
C THR A 339 28.06 -0.43 9.60
N ASP A 340 28.75 0.24 8.67
CA ASP A 340 30.15 -0.06 8.35
C ASP A 340 31.16 0.64 9.28
N GLY A 341 30.72 1.60 10.10
CA GLY A 341 31.58 2.36 11.02
C GLY A 341 31.88 1.68 12.37
N ASP A 342 31.24 0.56 12.66
CA ASP A 342 31.44 -0.26 13.88
C ASP A 342 32.36 -1.48 13.63
N ARG A 343 33.13 -1.49 12.52
CA ARG A 343 34.15 -2.50 12.18
C ARG A 343 35.57 -1.92 12.24
#